data_AF-A0A2N7Y3J6-F1
#
_entry.id   AF-A0A2N7Y3J6-F1
#
_cell.length_a   1.000
_cell.length_b   1.000
_cell.length_c   1.000
_cell.angle_alpha   90.00
_cell.angle_beta   90.00
_cell.angle_gamma   90.00
#
_symmetry.space_group_name_H-M   'P 1'
#
loop_
_entity.id
_entity.type
_entity.pdbx_description
1 polymer ?
#
loop_
_entity_poly.entity_id
_entity_poly.type
_entity_poly.pdbx_seq_one_letter_code
_entity_poly.pdbx_strand_id
1 'polypeptide(L)' 'VVTWFAFSWGFVTYMAVQPPWTLPAPIGAFLTTGGDWRAIVLCLVNILISTVIYYPFMRMHDRDQLKKERCEEGGA' A
#
# COMPACT_ATOMS: atom_id res chain seq x y z
N VAL A 1 -12.26 -1.53 2.06
CA VAL A 1 -12.91 -2.26 3.18
C VAL A 1 -12.26 -1.95 4.51
N VAL A 2 -10.98 -2.31 4.74
CA VAL A 2 -10.26 -2.05 6.00
C VAL A 2 -10.33 -0.58 6.44
N THR A 3 -10.03 0.34 5.53
CA THR A 3 -10.11 1.80 5.76
C THR A 3 -11.52 2.25 6.14
N TRP A 4 -12.55 1.74 5.46
CA TRP A 4 -13.95 2.09 5.73
C TRP A 4 -14.38 1.65 7.12
N PHE A 5 -13.98 0.45 7.55
CA PHE A 5 -14.22 -0.01 8.91
C PHE A 5 -13.48 0.84 9.95
N ALA A 6 -12.24 1.25 9.68
CA ALA A 6 -11.47 2.09 10.61
C ALA A 6 -12.11 3.46 10.86
N PHE A 7 -12.69 4.08 9.83
CA PHE A 7 -13.46 5.32 9.97
C PHE A 7 -14.86 5.08 10.59
N SER A 8 -15.53 4.00 10.19
CA SER A 8 -16.89 3.65 10.67
C SER A 8 -16.90 3.32 12.18
N TRP A 9 -15.84 2.70 12.70
CA TRP A 9 -15.68 2.42 14.14
C TRP A 9 -15.20 3.65 14.94
N GLY A 10 -14.96 4.80 14.30
CA GLY A 10 -14.40 5.98 14.96
C GLY A 10 -12.95 5.80 15.43
N PHE A 11 -12.23 4.82 14.87
CA PHE A 11 -10.84 4.56 15.23
C PHE A 11 -9.92 5.68 14.71
N VAL A 12 -10.29 6.30 13.57
CA VAL A 12 -9.59 7.42 12.93
C VAL A 12 -10.57 8.58 12.73
N THR A 13 -10.10 9.80 13.01
CA THR A 13 -10.89 11.03 12.84
C THR A 13 -11.35 11.21 11.40
N TYR A 14 -12.60 11.67 11.20
CA TYR A 14 -13.17 11.88 9.86
C TYR A 14 -12.32 12.83 9.00
N MET A 15 -12.39 12.61 7.69
CA MET A 15 -11.64 13.36 6.68
C MET A 15 -11.97 14.86 6.76
N ALA A 16 -11.02 15.67 7.23
CA ALA A 16 -11.23 17.11 7.44
C ALA A 16 -10.71 17.95 6.26
N VAL A 17 -9.63 17.49 5.61
CA VAL A 17 -8.98 18.21 4.50
C VAL A 17 -8.64 17.22 3.38
N GLN A 18 -8.77 17.66 2.12
CA GLN A 18 -8.39 16.92 0.93
C GLN A 18 -7.03 17.45 0.42
N PRO A 19 -5.90 16.88 0.87
CA PRO A 19 -4.57 17.28 0.46
C PRO A 19 -4.29 16.84 -0.99
N PRO A 20 -3.35 17.51 -1.68
CA PRO A 20 -2.95 17.10 -3.02
C PRO A 20 -2.41 15.66 -3.03
N TRP A 21 -2.76 14.93 -4.08
CA TRP A 21 -2.41 13.51 -4.27
C TRP A 21 -0.91 13.26 -4.41
N THR A 22 -0.12 14.31 -4.64
CA THR A 22 1.34 14.26 -4.72
C THR A 22 2.04 14.25 -3.35
N LEU A 23 1.31 14.42 -2.25
CA LEU A 23 1.88 14.34 -0.91
C LEU A 23 2.23 12.87 -0.57
N PRO A 24 3.39 12.63 0.09
CA PRO A 24 3.75 11.31 0.55
C PRO A 24 2.64 10.72 1.42
N ALA A 25 2.24 9.47 1.15
CA ALA A 25 1.04 8.86 1.75
C ALA A 25 0.91 9.03 3.28
N PRO A 26 1.97 8.91 4.11
CA PRO A 26 1.87 9.15 5.55
C PRO A 26 1.54 10.61 5.91
N ILE A 27 2.15 11.56 5.22
CA ILE A 27 1.97 13.00 5.44
C ILE A 27 0.58 13.43 4.93
N GLY A 28 0.18 12.92 3.77
CA GLY A 28 -1.16 13.11 3.22
C GLY A 28 -2.25 12.62 4.18
N ALA A 29 -2.09 11.41 4.73
CA ALA A 29 -3.06 10.84 5.67
C ALA A 29 -3.18 11.62 6.98
N PHE A 30 -2.07 12.17 7.49
CA PHE A 30 -2.07 13.03 8.68
C PHE A 30 -2.84 14.35 8.44
N LEU A 31 -2.58 15.00 7.30
CA LEU A 31 -3.19 16.28 6.91
C LEU A 31 -4.68 16.15 6.59
N THR A 32 -5.03 15.25 5.67
CA THR A 32 -5.95 14.18 6.01
C THR A 32 -7.07 14.46 7.01
N THR A 33 -6.72 14.04 8.21
CA THR A 33 -7.51 13.95 9.42
C THR A 33 -7.30 15.15 10.35
N GLY A 34 -6.69 16.24 9.87
CA GLY A 34 -6.45 17.44 10.67
C GLY A 34 -5.36 17.28 11.74
N GLY A 35 -4.42 16.36 11.56
CA GLY A 35 -3.32 16.11 12.49
C GLY A 35 -3.47 14.89 13.40
N ASP A 36 -4.32 13.93 13.03
CA ASP A 36 -4.47 12.67 13.77
C ASP A 36 -3.36 11.66 13.39
N TRP A 37 -2.54 11.26 14.37
CA TRP A 37 -1.47 10.27 14.20
C TRP A 37 -2.01 8.87 13.86
N ARG A 38 -3.27 8.57 14.20
CA ARG A 38 -3.90 7.27 13.91
C ARG A 38 -4.06 7.03 12.41
N ALA A 39 -4.21 8.10 11.63
CA ALA A 39 -4.29 8.02 10.17
C ALA A 39 -2.97 7.51 9.55
N ILE A 40 -1.83 7.88 10.14
CA ILE A 40 -0.50 7.41 9.73
C ILE A 40 -0.41 5.89 9.93
N VAL A 41 -0.87 5.40 11.08
CA VAL A 41 -0.88 3.96 11.40
C VAL A 41 -1.75 3.19 10.42
N LEU A 42 -2.94 3.71 10.10
CA LEU A 42 -3.83 3.10 9.10
C LEU A 42 -3.17 3.03 7.72
N CYS A 43 -2.44 4.08 7.31
CA CYS A 43 -1.67 4.10 6.08
C CYS A 43 -0.56 3.03 6.05
N LEU A 44 0.21 2.90 7.14
CA LEU A 44 1.24 1.88 7.26
C LEU A 44 0.66 0.46 7.18
N VAL A 45 -0.47 0.22 7.85
CA VAL A 45 -1.19 -1.06 7.78
C VAL A 45 -1.64 -1.35 6.35
N ASN A 46 -2.15 -0.35 5.63
CA ASN A 46 -2.58 -0.52 4.24
C ASN A 46 -1.40 -0.85 3.31
N ILE A 47 -0.26 -0.17 3.47
CA ILE A 47 0.98 -0.48 2.76
C ILE A 47 1.41 -1.92 3.04
N LEU A 48 1.42 -2.33 4.31
CA LEU A 48 1.82 -3.68 4.69
C LEU A 48 0.91 -4.76 4.11
N ILE A 49 -0.42 -4.54 4.13
CA ILE A 49 -1.39 -5.43 3.48
C ILE A 49 -1.11 -5.50 1.98
N SER A 50 -0.89 -4.36 1.32
CA SER A 50 -0.56 -4.32 -0.11
C SER A 50 0.74 -5.06 -0.42
N THR A 51 1.77 -4.90 0.41
CA THR A 51 3.04 -5.62 0.27
C THR A 51 2.85 -7.12 0.41
N VAL A 52 2.12 -7.58 1.44
CA VAL A 52 1.87 -9.01 1.66
C VAL A 52 1.08 -9.64 0.52
N ILE A 53 0.08 -8.93 -0.02
CA ILE A 53 -0.70 -9.39 -1.18
C ILE A 53 0.14 -9.40 -2.45
N TYR A 54 1.00 -8.38 -2.66
CA TYR A 54 1.79 -8.25 -3.87
C TYR A 54 3.03 -9.16 -3.88
N TYR A 55 3.60 -9.46 -2.71
CA TYR A 55 4.80 -10.29 -2.58
C TYR A 55 4.71 -11.66 -3.28
N PRO A 56 3.66 -12.49 -3.11
CA PRO A 56 3.55 -13.77 -3.82
C PRO A 56 3.39 -13.58 -5.33
N PHE A 57 2.70 -12.54 -5.77
CA PHE A 57 2.53 -12.22 -7.19
C PHE A 57 3.87 -11.84 -7.83
N MET A 58 4.61 -10.94 -7.17
CA MET A 58 5.93 -10.52 -7.60
C MET A 58 6.90 -11.71 -7.66
N ARG A 59 6.91 -12.58 -6.65
CA ARG A 59 7.75 -13.80 -6.63
C ARG A 59 7.39 -14.78 -7.75
N MET A 60 6.11 -14.93 -8.08
CA MET A 60 5.66 -15.79 -9.19
C MET A 60 6.13 -15.20 -10.53
N HIS A 61 5.95 -13.89 -10.71
CA HIS A 61 6.38 -13.18 -11.92
C HIS A 61 7.90 -13.28 -12.11
N ASP A 62 8.67 -13.07 -11.05
CA ASP A 62 10.14 -13.16 -11.06
C ASP A 62 10.61 -14.58 -11.45
N ARG A 63 9.92 -15.61 -10.98
CA ARG A 63 10.22 -17.01 -11.32
C ARG A 63 9.91 -17.36 -12.78
N ASP A 64 8.90 -16.74 -13.38
CA ASP A 64 8.57 -16.93 -14.79
C ASP A 64 9.54 -16.18 -15.71
N GLN A 65 10.00 -14.99 -15.34
CA GLN A 65 11.04 -14.27 -16.11
C GLN A 65 12.37 -15.03 -16.07
N LEU A 66 12.80 -15.52 -14.90
CA LEU A 66 14.01 -16.34 -14.75
C LEU A 66 13.96 -17.66 -15.55
N LYS A 67 12.77 -18.20 -15.84
CA LYS A 67 12.64 -19.37 -16.72
C LYS A 67 12.80 -19.00 -18.19
N LYS A 68 12.35 -17.81 -18.60
CA LYS A 68 12.50 -17.31 -19.96
C LYS A 68 13.96 -17.01 -20.27
N GLU A 69 14.64 -16.30 -19.37
CA GLU A 69 16.08 -16.00 -19.50
C GLU A 69 16.92 -17.30 -19.61
N ARG A 70 16.68 -18.29 -18.74
CA ARG A 70 17.40 -19.58 -18.81
C ARG A 70 17.09 -20.41 -20.05
N CYS A 71 15.90 -20.25 -20.64
CA CYS A 71 15.50 -20.97 -21.86
C CYS A 71 16.12 -20.33 -23.10
N GLU A 72 16.36 -19.02 -23.08
CA GLU A 72 17.03 -18.29 -24.16
C GLU A 72 18.55 -18.51 -24.14
N GLU A 73 19.18 -18.64 -22.96
CA GLU A 73 20.63 -18.93 -22.85
C GLU A 73 21.01 -20.39 -23.16
N GLY A 74 20.08 -21.35 -23.04
CA GLY A 74 20.33 -22.78 -23.34
C GLY A 74 20.19 -23.16 -24.82
N GLY A 75 19.90 -22.18 -25.69
CA GLY A 75 19.64 -22.37 -27.12
C GLY A 75 20.77 -21.91 -28.06
N ALA A 76 21.99 -21.66 -27.54
CA ALA A 76 23.17 -21.31 -28.31
C ALA A 76 24.26 -22.39 -28.22
#